data_AF-A0A9W8K7K5-F1
#
_entry.id   AF-A0A9W8K7K5-F1
#
_cell.length_a   1.000
_cell.length_b   1.000
_cell.length_c   1.000
_cell.angle_alpha   90.00
_cell.angle_beta   90.00
_cell.angle_gamma   90.00
#
_symmetry.space_group_name_H-M   'P 1'
#
loop_
_entity.id
_entity.type
_entity.pdbx_description
1 polymer ?
#
loop_
_entity_poly.entity_id
_entity_poly.type
_entity_poly.pdbx_seq_one_letter_code
_entity_poly.pdbx_strand_id
1 'polypeptide(L)'
;MTTNAKELSVLGWNRKDLLQCDTRRWYGNSETWTVQLALIGFFVAFRRKDGASFCRLVDVDNYSDVFRRDREECSEGRTRARAIKSVESEARTATTDPHARHSTFSSSTVTKPWSIRNPRGGGGGRGRGEEEEEKKKSSFKLSKRQVCKHLEGAKRPTIFPPPVPVRVSRKALTEKYGLAGRTLLWISQDKTHRFLIPTSDLNPEAPRKPGEPGLLLSCREEICRDGPWTLFVQAPGGKLVRYDYAGEYTCQVVGTMTADEFTGQALNVKLSWGDSVLKRRRHLVYRQLRARIALRKRLGDEPTKDQIQKETELNREKAYKDGLTRDDVLGAFERGEEGISIVRIECASYSHEKARAYAEAQKNSEAAEREEGPARTRKKGKNTVLQHAVGLVEDTRRTALSSAHGPPAASSSTPMRSTRERKKTYKVLQMEEQESSPLTSENELDKRISN
;
A
#
# COMPACT_ATOMS: atom_id res chain seq x y z
N MET A 1 -37.35 4.95 -33.76
CA MET A 1 -37.43 6.37 -34.14
C MET A 1 -36.71 6.55 -35.45
N THR A 2 -37.39 7.09 -36.45
CA THR A 2 -36.84 7.51 -37.74
C THR A 2 -35.99 8.75 -37.54
N THR A 3 -34.68 8.57 -37.37
CA THR A 3 -33.72 9.66 -37.37
C THR A 3 -33.34 10.03 -38.81
N ASN A 4 -33.38 11.34 -39.06
CA ASN A 4 -33.17 12.00 -40.34
C ASN A 4 -31.82 11.63 -40.98
N ALA A 5 -31.86 11.21 -42.25
CA ALA A 5 -30.69 10.80 -43.04
C ALA A 5 -29.77 11.95 -43.51
N LYS A 6 -29.85 13.14 -42.88
CA LYS A 6 -29.10 14.34 -43.28
C LYS A 6 -27.85 14.65 -42.44
N GLU A 7 -27.60 13.92 -41.34
CA GLU A 7 -26.39 14.15 -40.51
C GLU A 7 -25.24 13.17 -40.79
N LEU A 8 -25.44 12.14 -41.61
CA LEU A 8 -24.41 11.13 -41.88
C LEU A 8 -23.51 11.43 -43.09
N SER A 9 -23.70 12.55 -43.79
CA SER A 9 -22.84 12.95 -44.91
C SER A 9 -21.58 13.72 -44.50
N VAL A 10 -21.45 14.13 -43.23
CA VAL A 10 -20.29 14.90 -42.75
C VAL A 10 -19.06 14.01 -42.50
N LEU A 11 -19.23 12.68 -42.41
CA LEU A 11 -18.13 11.75 -42.13
C LEU A 11 -17.69 10.91 -43.34
N GLY A 12 -18.38 10.97 -44.48
CA GLY A 12 -17.95 10.31 -45.72
C GLY A 12 -18.15 8.79 -45.77
N TRP A 13 -19.12 8.22 -45.03
CA TRP A 13 -19.31 6.77 -44.95
C TRP A 13 -20.42 6.31 -45.89
N ASN A 14 -20.14 5.26 -46.68
CA ASN A 14 -21.09 4.71 -47.64
C ASN A 14 -21.92 3.59 -47.00
N ARG A 15 -23.18 3.45 -47.43
CA ARG A 15 -24.19 2.57 -46.81
C ARG A 15 -23.89 1.06 -46.95
N LYS A 16 -22.80 0.70 -47.64
CA LYS A 16 -22.43 -0.69 -47.96
C LYS A 16 -21.46 -1.33 -46.95
N ASP A 17 -20.93 -0.58 -45.99
CA ASP A 17 -19.88 -1.08 -45.07
C ASP A 17 -20.41 -1.71 -43.76
N LEU A 18 -21.72 -1.94 -43.65
CA LEU A 18 -22.35 -2.54 -42.47
C LEU A 18 -22.79 -3.99 -42.76
N LEU A 19 -21.88 -4.94 -42.61
CA LEU A 19 -22.21 -6.37 -42.63
C LEU A 19 -21.40 -7.17 -41.60
N GLN A 20 -22.11 -7.59 -40.54
CA GLN A 20 -22.05 -8.85 -39.77
C GLN A 20 -22.28 -8.57 -38.27
N CYS A 21 -23.49 -8.84 -37.80
CA CYS A 21 -23.82 -8.88 -36.37
C CYS A 21 -23.89 -10.35 -35.95
N ASP A 22 -22.99 -10.80 -35.08
CA ASP A 22 -23.13 -12.08 -34.40
C ASP A 22 -23.80 -11.84 -33.04
N THR A 23 -24.95 -12.47 -32.80
CA THR A 23 -25.72 -12.35 -31.56
C THR A 23 -25.46 -13.55 -30.67
N ARG A 24 -24.79 -13.34 -29.53
CA ARG A 24 -24.66 -14.36 -28.48
C ARG A 24 -25.45 -13.97 -27.23
N ARG A 25 -26.14 -14.95 -26.66
CA ARG A 25 -26.95 -14.81 -25.44
C ARG A 25 -26.09 -15.15 -24.22
N TRP A 26 -26.11 -14.29 -23.22
CA TRP A 26 -25.43 -14.51 -21.94
C TRP A 26 -26.46 -14.69 -20.83
N TYR A 27 -26.29 -15.72 -20.00
CA TYR A 27 -27.16 -16.01 -18.87
C TYR A 27 -26.40 -15.78 -17.57
N GLY A 28 -26.75 -14.68 -16.87
CA GLY A 28 -26.34 -14.38 -15.50
C GLY A 28 -27.60 -14.08 -14.68
N ASN A 29 -27.60 -14.47 -13.40
CA ASN A 29 -28.79 -14.51 -12.54
C ASN A 29 -29.70 -13.25 -12.64
N SER A 30 -30.95 -13.53 -12.99
CA SER A 30 -32.16 -12.68 -13.00
C SER A 30 -32.36 -11.59 -14.08
N GLU A 31 -31.42 -11.34 -15.00
CA GLU A 31 -31.69 -10.42 -16.13
C GLU A 31 -31.12 -10.94 -17.47
N THR A 32 -31.96 -10.99 -18.52
CA THR A 32 -31.53 -11.38 -19.88
C THR A 32 -30.96 -10.20 -20.64
N TRP A 33 -29.67 -10.25 -20.98
CA TRP A 33 -29.00 -9.26 -21.83
C TRP A 33 -28.78 -9.82 -23.24
N THR A 34 -28.98 -8.98 -24.24
CA THR A 34 -28.62 -9.27 -25.64
C THR A 34 -27.45 -8.39 -26.01
N VAL A 35 -26.30 -9.01 -26.29
CA VAL A 35 -25.12 -8.30 -26.78
C VAL A 35 -25.20 -8.30 -28.30
N GLN A 36 -25.34 -7.12 -28.89
CA GLN A 36 -25.15 -6.93 -30.33
C GLN A 36 -23.74 -6.38 -30.53
N LEU A 37 -22.83 -7.23 -31.00
CA LEU A 37 -21.51 -6.79 -31.40
C LEU A 37 -21.61 -6.15 -32.79
N ALA A 38 -21.69 -4.83 -32.83
CA ALA A 38 -21.35 -4.06 -34.01
C ALA A 38 -19.94 -3.51 -33.79
N LEU A 39 -18.96 -4.04 -34.53
CA LEU A 39 -17.60 -3.51 -34.54
C LEU A 39 -17.59 -2.19 -35.31
N ILE A 40 -17.95 -1.11 -34.63
CA ILE A 40 -17.78 0.26 -35.11
C ILE A 40 -16.90 0.93 -34.06
N GLY A 41 -15.60 1.00 -34.34
CA GLY A 41 -14.57 1.70 -33.54
C GLY A 41 -14.71 1.63 -32.01
N PHE A 42 -13.97 0.74 -31.35
CA PHE A 42 -13.67 0.76 -29.89
C PHE A 42 -14.84 0.85 -28.88
N PHE A 43 -16.09 0.66 -29.29
CA PHE A 43 -17.24 0.62 -28.38
C PHE A 43 -17.94 -0.73 -28.42
N VAL A 44 -18.31 -1.25 -27.24
CA VAL A 44 -19.26 -2.35 -27.10
C VAL A 44 -20.57 -1.77 -26.60
N ALA A 45 -21.64 -1.96 -27.38
CA ALA A 45 -22.99 -1.51 -27.04
C ALA A 45 -23.79 -2.64 -26.39
N PHE A 46 -24.42 -2.35 -25.26
CA PHE A 46 -25.33 -3.26 -24.57
C PHE A 46 -26.76 -2.72 -24.66
N ARG A 47 -27.72 -3.59 -24.98
CA ARG A 47 -29.14 -3.22 -25.09
C ARG A 47 -30.01 -4.11 -24.21
N ARG A 48 -30.78 -3.49 -23.32
CA ARG A 48 -31.83 -4.14 -22.53
C ARG A 48 -33.09 -4.31 -23.37
N LYS A 49 -33.93 -5.28 -22.99
CA LYS A 49 -35.23 -5.54 -23.64
C LYS A 49 -36.23 -4.38 -23.51
N ASP A 50 -36.10 -3.56 -22.48
CA ASP A 50 -36.92 -2.36 -22.24
C ASP A 50 -36.54 -1.17 -23.14
N GLY A 51 -35.53 -1.33 -24.00
CA GLY A 51 -35.08 -0.31 -24.93
C GLY A 51 -33.96 0.59 -24.40
N ALA A 52 -33.55 0.44 -23.13
CA ALA A 52 -32.39 1.14 -22.61
C ALA A 52 -31.10 0.59 -23.25
N SER A 53 -30.20 1.48 -23.63
CA SER A 53 -28.90 1.13 -24.19
C SER A 53 -27.80 1.93 -23.53
N PHE A 54 -26.63 1.32 -23.36
CA PHE A 54 -25.42 2.03 -22.97
C PHE A 54 -24.22 1.48 -23.74
N CYS A 55 -23.27 2.36 -24.05
CA CYS A 55 -22.03 2.00 -24.72
C CYS A 55 -20.88 2.11 -23.71
N ARG A 56 -19.95 1.14 -23.75
CA ARG A 56 -18.73 1.19 -22.94
C ARG A 56 -17.52 1.20 -23.86
N LEU A 57 -16.62 2.15 -23.62
CA LEU A 57 -15.29 2.15 -24.22
C LEU A 57 -14.49 1.00 -23.57
N VAL A 58 -13.87 0.14 -24.38
CA VAL A 58 -13.02 -0.94 -23.88
C VAL A 58 -11.57 -0.54 -24.12
N ASP A 59 -10.79 -0.49 -23.05
CA ASP A 59 -9.36 -0.19 -23.08
C ASP A 59 -8.58 -1.45 -23.49
N VAL A 60 -7.83 -1.37 -24.59
CA VAL A 60 -7.20 -2.52 -25.26
C VAL A 60 -5.88 -2.92 -24.59
N ASP A 61 -5.27 -2.04 -23.80
CA ASP A 61 -3.96 -2.29 -23.17
C ASP A 61 -4.02 -3.31 -22.02
N ASN A 62 -5.24 -3.71 -21.60
CA ASN A 62 -5.45 -4.78 -20.61
C ASN A 62 -6.11 -6.03 -21.24
N TYR A 63 -6.33 -6.04 -22.55
CA TYR A 63 -7.07 -7.10 -23.26
C TYR A 63 -6.18 -7.98 -24.16
N SER A 64 -5.00 -7.48 -24.55
CA SER A 64 -4.06 -8.19 -25.43
C SER A 64 -3.28 -9.31 -24.72
N ASP A 65 -3.02 -9.19 -23.42
CA ASP A 65 -2.29 -10.21 -22.64
C ASP A 65 -3.14 -11.46 -22.32
N VAL A 66 -4.46 -11.34 -22.35
CA VAL A 66 -5.38 -12.46 -22.09
C VAL A 66 -5.55 -13.32 -23.34
N PHE A 67 -5.69 -12.71 -24.52
CA PHE A 67 -5.91 -13.47 -25.76
C PHE A 67 -4.63 -13.99 -26.43
N ARG A 68 -3.46 -13.39 -26.14
CA ARG A 68 -2.20 -13.92 -26.66
C ARG A 68 -1.82 -15.24 -25.97
N ARG A 69 -2.12 -15.41 -24.68
CA ARG A 69 -1.92 -16.69 -23.96
C ARG A 69 -2.90 -17.77 -24.39
N ASP A 70 -4.18 -17.43 -24.59
CA ASP A 70 -5.18 -18.42 -25.03
C ASP A 70 -4.91 -18.95 -26.45
N ARG A 71 -4.25 -18.17 -27.31
CA ARG A 71 -3.90 -18.60 -28.68
C ARG A 71 -2.67 -19.52 -28.71
N GLU A 72 -1.71 -19.33 -27.82
CA GLU A 72 -0.53 -20.20 -27.69
C GLU A 72 -0.88 -21.50 -26.93
N GLU A 73 -1.68 -21.43 -25.85
CA GLU A 73 -2.11 -22.62 -25.08
C GLU A 73 -3.05 -23.57 -25.85
N CYS A 74 -3.85 -23.05 -26.80
CA CYS A 74 -4.72 -23.90 -27.63
C CYS A 74 -3.93 -24.70 -28.71
N SER A 75 -2.69 -24.30 -28.99
CA SER A 75 -1.81 -24.99 -29.95
C SER A 75 -0.96 -26.08 -29.29
N GLU A 76 -0.50 -25.87 -28.04
CA GLU A 76 0.28 -26.87 -27.30
C GLU A 76 -0.58 -27.96 -26.62
N GLY A 77 -1.83 -27.63 -26.27
CA GLY A 77 -2.78 -28.60 -25.70
C GLY A 77 -3.21 -29.70 -26.69
N ARG A 78 -3.14 -29.43 -28.00
CA ARG A 78 -3.51 -30.42 -29.04
C ARG A 78 -2.40 -31.43 -29.34
N THR A 79 -1.14 -31.08 -29.08
CA THR A 79 0.02 -31.96 -29.29
C THR A 79 0.25 -32.90 -28.10
N ARG A 80 -0.05 -32.45 -26.86
CA ARG A 80 0.03 -33.31 -25.65
C ARG A 80 -1.07 -34.37 -25.57
N ALA A 81 -2.27 -34.09 -26.06
CA ALA A 81 -3.38 -35.05 -26.05
C ALA A 81 -3.21 -36.24 -27.02
N ARG A 82 -2.25 -36.19 -27.95
CA ARG A 82 -1.87 -37.32 -28.82
C ARG A 82 -0.68 -38.14 -28.31
N ALA A 83 0.14 -37.60 -27.40
CA ALA A 83 1.29 -38.31 -26.84
C ALA A 83 0.91 -39.21 -25.64
N ILE A 84 -0.16 -38.88 -24.91
CA ILE A 84 -0.53 -39.58 -23.66
C ILE A 84 -1.30 -40.89 -23.92
N LYS A 85 -1.84 -41.12 -25.12
CA LYS A 85 -2.48 -42.39 -25.49
C LYS A 85 -1.54 -43.48 -26.02
N SER A 86 -0.22 -43.21 -26.06
CA SER A 86 0.77 -44.12 -26.67
C SER A 86 1.74 -44.75 -25.67
N VAL A 87 1.61 -44.51 -24.36
CA VAL A 87 2.61 -44.94 -23.35
C VAL A 87 2.02 -45.88 -22.28
N GLU A 88 0.74 -46.23 -22.35
CA GLU A 88 0.08 -47.13 -21.37
C GLU A 88 0.04 -48.62 -21.78
N SER A 89 0.94 -49.09 -22.67
CA SER A 89 0.99 -50.50 -23.09
C SER A 89 2.32 -51.22 -22.91
N GLU A 90 3.28 -50.68 -22.16
CA GLU A 90 4.53 -51.39 -21.86
C GLU A 90 5.02 -51.06 -20.45
N ALA A 91 4.75 -51.95 -19.49
CA ALA A 91 5.69 -52.35 -18.42
C ALA A 91 4.98 -53.20 -17.37
N ARG A 92 4.91 -54.52 -17.61
CA ARG A 92 4.84 -55.54 -16.56
C ARG A 92 6.06 -56.43 -16.71
N THR A 93 6.94 -56.44 -15.70
CA THR A 93 7.73 -57.57 -15.15
C THR A 93 8.83 -56.99 -14.25
N ALA A 94 8.75 -57.28 -12.94
CA ALA A 94 9.72 -58.09 -12.16
C ALA A 94 10.94 -57.23 -11.69
N THR A 95 11.52 -57.30 -10.49
CA THR A 95 11.60 -58.30 -9.41
C THR A 95 12.24 -57.62 -8.15
N THR A 96 11.89 -58.08 -6.94
CA THR A 96 12.71 -58.21 -5.69
C THR A 96 13.61 -57.07 -5.15
N ASP A 97 13.15 -56.45 -4.05
CA ASP A 97 13.68 -56.31 -2.66
C ASP A 97 15.15 -56.68 -2.30
N PRO A 98 15.70 -56.34 -1.09
CA PRO A 98 15.72 -55.10 -0.29
C PRO A 98 17.17 -54.64 0.05
N HIS A 99 17.38 -53.38 0.47
CA HIS A 99 18.34 -53.11 1.55
C HIS A 99 18.09 -51.77 2.26
N ALA A 100 17.94 -51.90 3.58
CA ALA A 100 17.73 -50.85 4.57
C ALA A 100 18.90 -49.88 4.69
N ARG A 101 18.59 -48.58 4.84
CA ARG A 101 19.31 -47.66 5.74
C ARG A 101 18.35 -46.65 6.36
N HIS A 102 18.10 -46.85 7.65
CA HIS A 102 17.45 -45.89 8.54
C HIS A 102 18.29 -44.62 8.63
N SER A 103 17.68 -43.46 8.33
CA SER A 103 18.18 -42.14 8.73
C SER A 103 17.13 -41.50 9.61
N THR A 104 17.26 -41.73 10.92
CA THR A 104 16.51 -41.03 11.97
C THR A 104 17.01 -39.60 12.06
N PHE A 105 16.25 -38.64 11.51
CA PHE A 105 16.47 -37.22 11.79
C PHE A 105 15.79 -36.87 13.10
N SER A 106 16.62 -36.53 14.09
CA SER A 106 16.25 -36.28 15.47
C SER A 106 15.50 -34.95 15.61
N SER A 107 14.26 -35.04 16.09
CA SER A 107 13.45 -33.92 16.51
C SER A 107 14.03 -33.32 17.79
N SER A 108 14.43 -32.05 17.76
CA SER A 108 14.88 -31.32 18.96
C SER A 108 14.06 -30.05 19.18
N THR A 109 13.34 -30.11 20.31
CA THR A 109 13.03 -29.02 21.25
C THR A 109 12.09 -27.90 20.82
N VAL A 110 10.83 -28.10 21.21
CA VAL A 110 9.82 -27.08 21.49
C VAL A 110 10.37 -26.05 22.50
N THR A 111 10.64 -24.83 22.04
CA THR A 111 10.91 -23.69 22.91
C THR A 111 9.61 -23.10 23.48
N LYS A 112 9.60 -22.92 24.80
CA LYS A 112 8.48 -22.43 25.63
C LYS A 112 7.96 -21.05 25.17
N PRO A 113 6.66 -20.75 25.34
CA PRO A 113 6.11 -19.43 25.06
C PRO A 113 6.65 -18.37 26.04
N TRP A 114 7.22 -17.29 25.49
CA TRP A 114 7.65 -16.13 26.26
C TRP A 114 6.43 -15.33 26.76
N SER A 115 6.18 -15.41 28.07
CA SER A 115 5.19 -14.56 28.75
C SER A 115 5.81 -13.19 29.04
N ILE A 116 5.45 -12.19 28.23
CA ILE A 116 5.77 -10.79 28.50
C ILE A 116 4.87 -10.31 29.65
N ARG A 117 5.40 -10.31 30.87
CA ARG A 117 4.80 -9.58 32.00
C ARG A 117 5.09 -8.08 31.83
N ASN A 118 4.03 -7.29 31.64
CA ASN A 118 4.11 -5.83 31.72
C ASN A 118 4.33 -5.40 33.18
N PRO A 119 5.44 -4.71 33.53
CA PRO A 119 5.59 -4.14 34.86
C PRO A 119 4.65 -2.93 34.98
N ARG A 120 3.57 -3.08 35.75
CA ARG A 120 2.81 -1.96 36.31
C ARG A 120 3.41 -1.64 37.66
N GLY A 121 3.97 -0.43 37.81
CA GLY A 121 4.15 0.16 39.14
C GLY A 121 5.33 1.11 39.24
N GLY A 122 5.08 2.29 39.79
CA GLY A 122 6.09 3.11 40.47
C GLY A 122 6.48 4.39 39.75
N GLY A 123 5.81 5.49 40.08
CA GLY A 123 6.19 6.83 39.66
C GLY A 123 7.55 7.24 40.25
N GLY A 124 8.43 7.74 39.38
CA GLY A 124 9.70 8.35 39.74
C GLY A 124 10.16 9.26 38.61
N GLY A 125 9.66 10.50 38.60
CA GLY A 125 9.99 11.49 37.58
C GLY A 125 11.42 12.01 37.74
N ARG A 126 12.41 11.33 37.16
CA ARG A 126 13.79 11.80 36.90
C ARG A 126 14.53 10.76 36.04
N GLY A 127 14.20 10.68 34.74
CA GLY A 127 14.84 9.69 33.85
C GLY A 127 14.69 9.96 32.35
N ARG A 128 14.47 11.22 31.94
CA ARG A 128 14.16 11.53 30.53
C ARG A 128 15.39 11.52 29.60
N GLY A 129 16.60 11.47 30.14
CA GLY A 129 17.85 11.49 29.36
C GLY A 129 18.27 10.11 28.84
N GLU A 130 18.09 9.05 29.62
CA GLU A 130 18.59 7.70 29.25
C GLU A 130 17.70 7.01 28.20
N GLU A 131 16.39 7.24 28.22
CA GLU A 131 15.45 6.63 27.26
C GLU A 131 15.67 7.13 25.82
N GLU A 132 16.20 8.35 25.63
CA GLU A 132 16.47 8.90 24.30
C GLU A 132 17.76 8.32 23.70
N GLU A 133 18.74 7.97 24.53
CA GLU A 133 19.96 7.32 24.08
C GLU A 133 19.71 5.85 23.69
N GLU A 134 18.84 5.16 24.42
CA GLU A 134 18.46 3.79 24.10
C GLU A 134 17.67 3.68 22.80
N LYS A 135 16.81 4.66 22.48
CA LYS A 135 16.12 4.74 21.18
C LYS A 135 17.09 4.85 20.00
N LYS A 136 18.22 5.55 20.14
CA LYS A 136 19.24 5.62 19.09
C LYS A 136 19.92 4.27 18.81
N LYS A 137 19.96 3.35 19.78
CA LYS A 137 20.53 2.00 19.60
C LYS A 137 19.65 1.07 18.77
N SER A 138 18.42 1.49 18.46
CA SER A 138 17.38 0.65 17.88
C SER A 138 17.11 0.88 16.38
N SER A 139 18.00 1.59 15.69
CA SER A 139 17.91 1.77 14.23
C SER A 139 18.25 0.47 13.49
N PHE A 140 17.70 0.33 12.29
CA PHE A 140 18.03 -0.76 11.36
C PHE A 140 19.56 -0.85 11.14
N LYS A 141 20.13 -2.04 10.88
CA LYS A 141 21.56 -2.19 10.58
C LYS A 141 21.81 -3.15 9.42
N LEU A 142 22.43 -2.65 8.35
CA LEU A 142 23.16 -3.49 7.39
C LEU A 142 24.62 -3.57 7.82
N SER A 143 25.31 -4.66 7.52
CA SER A 143 26.76 -4.70 7.74
C SER A 143 27.46 -3.70 6.83
N LYS A 144 28.54 -3.06 7.30
CA LYS A 144 29.31 -2.10 6.49
C LYS A 144 29.75 -2.70 5.14
N ARG A 145 30.11 -3.98 5.13
CA ARG A 145 30.50 -4.71 3.91
C ARG A 145 29.35 -4.76 2.90
N GLN A 146 28.13 -5.01 3.34
CA GLN A 146 26.96 -5.03 2.47
C GLN A 146 26.59 -3.64 1.97
N VAL A 147 26.67 -2.62 2.84
CA VAL A 147 26.46 -1.22 2.43
C VAL A 147 27.43 -0.85 1.30
N CYS A 148 28.72 -1.13 1.47
CA CYS A 148 29.72 -0.89 0.42
C CYS A 148 29.42 -1.67 -0.86
N LYS A 149 29.08 -2.96 -0.76
CA LYS A 149 28.71 -3.80 -1.90
C LYS A 149 27.52 -3.23 -2.67
N HIS A 150 26.46 -2.83 -1.97
CA HIS A 150 25.24 -2.32 -2.61
C HIS A 150 25.40 -0.90 -3.18
N LEU A 151 26.32 -0.11 -2.62
CA LEU A 151 26.67 1.23 -3.14
C LEU A 151 27.81 1.22 -4.17
N GLU A 152 28.35 0.05 -4.51
CA GLU A 152 29.40 -0.06 -5.51
C GLU A 152 28.93 0.45 -6.87
N GLY A 153 29.71 1.36 -7.46
CA GLY A 153 29.38 2.01 -8.73
C GLY A 153 28.34 3.13 -8.66
N ALA A 154 27.84 3.48 -7.47
CA ALA A 154 26.88 4.56 -7.31
C ALA A 154 27.47 5.92 -7.74
N LYS A 155 26.78 6.63 -8.63
CA LYS A 155 27.25 7.93 -9.11
C LYS A 155 27.01 9.02 -8.07
N ARG A 156 27.99 9.92 -7.93
CA ARG A 156 27.86 11.16 -7.16
C ARG A 156 28.03 12.36 -8.10
N PRO A 157 26.95 13.00 -8.54
CA PRO A 157 27.07 14.17 -9.41
C PRO A 157 27.79 15.30 -8.67
N THR A 158 28.64 16.03 -9.39
CA THR A 158 29.21 17.29 -8.90
C THR A 158 28.14 18.36 -9.02
N ILE A 159 27.67 18.89 -7.89
CA ILE A 159 26.65 19.94 -7.86
C ILE A 159 27.36 21.30 -7.90
N PHE A 160 27.17 22.04 -8.99
CA PHE A 160 27.69 23.40 -9.15
C PHE A 160 26.58 24.35 -9.61
N PRO A 161 26.34 25.47 -8.91
CA PRO A 161 27.01 25.93 -7.68
C PRO A 161 26.75 25.01 -6.46
N PRO A 162 27.45 25.19 -5.32
CA PRO A 162 27.22 24.35 -4.14
C PRO A 162 25.74 24.34 -3.70
N PRO A 163 25.21 23.19 -3.20
CA PRO A 163 23.82 23.05 -2.79
C PRO A 163 23.38 24.14 -1.79
N VAL A 164 22.19 24.70 -1.99
CA VAL A 164 21.63 25.70 -1.09
C VAL A 164 21.06 24.98 0.14
N PRO A 165 21.37 25.40 1.38
CA PRO A 165 20.81 24.79 2.57
C PRO A 165 19.31 25.12 2.68
N VAL A 166 18.46 24.16 2.33
CA VAL A 166 17.00 24.32 2.32
C VAL A 166 16.38 23.38 3.32
N ARG A 167 15.81 23.95 4.38
CA ARG A 167 15.07 23.24 5.42
C ARG A 167 13.59 23.54 5.32
N VAL A 168 12.80 22.51 5.04
CA VAL A 168 11.34 22.61 4.97
C VAL A 168 10.66 21.78 6.05
N SER A 169 9.53 22.28 6.51
CA SER A 169 8.60 21.55 7.37
C SER A 169 7.67 20.71 6.51
N ARG A 170 7.12 19.63 7.09
CA ARG A 170 6.06 18.88 6.41
C ARG A 170 4.86 19.77 6.09
N LYS A 171 4.51 20.69 6.99
CA LYS A 171 3.36 21.58 6.84
C LYS A 171 3.51 22.45 5.58
N ALA A 172 4.66 23.08 5.40
CA ALA A 172 4.93 23.87 4.19
C ALA A 172 4.83 23.05 2.90
N LEU A 173 5.35 21.81 2.91
CA LEU A 173 5.17 20.91 1.77
C LEU A 173 3.68 20.57 1.56
N THR A 174 2.96 20.24 2.64
CA THR A 174 1.53 19.93 2.59
C THR A 174 0.69 21.09 2.05
N GLU A 175 0.97 22.31 2.48
CA GLU A 175 0.24 23.50 2.05
C GLU A 175 0.51 23.82 0.58
N LYS A 176 1.77 23.74 0.13
CA LYS A 176 2.14 24.08 -1.24
C LYS A 176 1.82 22.99 -2.26
N TYR A 177 2.01 21.73 -1.88
CA TYR A 177 1.93 20.60 -2.83
C TYR A 177 0.83 19.59 -2.48
N GLY A 178 0.19 19.67 -1.31
CA GLY A 178 -0.89 18.76 -0.92
C GLY A 178 -0.43 17.45 -0.27
N LEU A 179 0.76 17.40 0.35
CA LEU A 179 1.29 16.20 1.02
C LEU A 179 0.35 15.66 2.11
N ALA A 180 -0.33 14.55 1.80
CA ALA A 180 -1.22 13.86 2.74
C ALA A 180 -0.49 12.78 3.53
N GLY A 181 -0.43 12.94 4.86
CA GLY A 181 0.01 11.87 5.78
C GLY A 181 1.52 11.61 5.81
N ARG A 182 1.95 10.63 6.62
CA ARG A 182 3.36 10.24 6.87
C ARG A 182 3.76 8.99 6.07
N THR A 183 3.95 9.12 4.77
CA THR A 183 4.35 8.01 3.89
C THR A 183 5.76 8.22 3.32
N LEU A 184 6.43 7.09 3.01
CA LEU A 184 7.74 7.07 2.34
C LEU A 184 7.65 7.69 0.94
N LEU A 185 6.60 7.30 0.20
CA LEU A 185 6.32 7.82 -1.14
C LEU A 185 5.10 8.68 -1.11
N TRP A 186 5.16 9.73 -1.91
CA TRP A 186 4.04 10.59 -2.13
C TRP A 186 4.06 11.11 -3.56
N ILE A 187 2.87 11.21 -4.16
CA ILE A 187 2.64 11.79 -5.47
C ILE A 187 1.63 12.90 -5.27
N SER A 188 1.87 14.06 -5.88
CA SER A 188 0.98 15.21 -5.78
C SER A 188 -0.36 14.98 -6.41
N GLN A 189 -1.33 15.80 -6.01
CA GLN A 189 -2.69 15.71 -6.53
C GLN A 189 -2.74 15.95 -8.04
N ASP A 190 -1.89 16.85 -8.54
CA ASP A 190 -1.68 17.13 -9.97
C ASP A 190 -0.76 16.10 -10.65
N LYS A 191 -0.29 15.07 -9.93
CA LYS A 191 0.61 14.01 -10.41
C LYS A 191 1.96 14.50 -10.97
N THR A 192 2.30 15.79 -10.82
CA THR A 192 3.54 16.41 -11.35
C THR A 192 4.75 16.24 -10.43
N HIS A 193 4.52 16.11 -9.12
CA HIS A 193 5.55 16.02 -8.11
C HIS A 193 5.55 14.65 -7.44
N ARG A 194 6.72 14.04 -7.38
CA ARG A 194 6.95 12.74 -6.75
C ARG A 194 7.96 12.94 -5.63
N PHE A 195 7.51 12.80 -4.38
CA PHE A 195 8.35 12.97 -3.20
C PHE A 195 8.71 11.64 -2.58
N LEU A 196 9.98 11.53 -2.17
CA LEU A 196 10.54 10.43 -1.41
C LEU A 196 11.02 10.99 -0.07
N ILE A 197 10.46 10.49 1.04
CA ILE A 197 10.73 10.99 2.39
C ILE A 197 11.05 9.79 3.31
N PRO A 198 12.28 9.26 3.27
CA PRO A 198 12.67 8.14 4.11
C PRO A 198 12.71 8.54 5.59
N THR A 199 12.24 7.62 6.44
CA THR A 199 12.39 7.74 7.90
C THR A 199 13.74 7.16 8.31
N SER A 200 14.52 7.93 9.07
CA SER A 200 15.87 7.58 9.51
C SER A 200 15.95 6.23 10.23
N ASP A 201 14.92 5.89 11.01
CA ASP A 201 14.92 4.70 11.86
C ASP A 201 14.88 3.40 11.04
N LEU A 202 14.18 3.46 9.89
CA LEU A 202 14.05 2.34 8.95
C LEU A 202 15.04 2.41 7.78
N ASN A 203 15.64 3.58 7.53
CA ASN A 203 16.55 3.82 6.41
C ASN A 203 17.77 4.63 6.88
N PRO A 204 18.64 4.06 7.72
CA PRO A 204 19.79 4.77 8.29
C PRO A 204 20.90 5.05 7.28
N GLU A 205 20.90 4.28 6.19
CA GLU A 205 21.82 4.40 5.04
C GLU A 205 21.20 5.24 3.90
N ALA A 206 20.09 5.93 4.13
CA ALA A 206 19.58 6.93 3.19
C ALA A 206 20.60 8.09 3.05
N PRO A 207 20.60 8.81 1.91
CA PRO A 207 21.45 9.99 1.71
C PRO A 207 21.34 10.95 2.88
N ARG A 208 22.48 11.50 3.33
CA ARG A 208 22.52 12.45 4.44
C ARG A 208 22.76 13.89 3.98
N LYS A 209 23.36 14.04 2.80
CA LYS A 209 23.61 15.36 2.18
C LYS A 209 23.11 15.36 0.73
N PRO A 210 22.86 16.55 0.16
CA PRO A 210 22.50 16.66 -1.24
C PRO A 210 23.52 15.99 -2.17
N GLY A 211 23.02 15.26 -3.16
CA GLY A 211 23.86 14.56 -4.15
C GLY A 211 24.49 13.25 -3.69
N GLU A 212 24.43 12.92 -2.39
CA GLU A 212 24.99 11.65 -1.91
C GLU A 212 24.11 10.47 -2.35
N PRO A 213 24.69 9.35 -2.79
CA PRO A 213 23.95 8.11 -2.97
C PRO A 213 23.59 7.51 -1.60
N GLY A 214 22.65 6.57 -1.59
CA GLY A 214 22.29 5.85 -0.39
C GLY A 214 21.46 4.60 -0.66
N LEU A 215 21.03 3.94 0.41
CA LEU A 215 20.20 2.75 0.37
C LEU A 215 18.86 3.01 1.06
N LEU A 216 17.80 2.44 0.47
CA LEU A 216 16.47 2.37 1.04
C LEU A 216 16.06 0.91 1.21
N LEU A 217 15.29 0.67 2.25
CA LEU A 217 14.67 -0.61 2.53
C LEU A 217 13.18 -0.46 2.27
N SER A 218 12.69 -1.19 1.27
CA SER A 218 11.32 -1.01 0.78
C SER A 218 10.79 -2.31 0.20
N CYS A 219 9.58 -2.70 0.60
CA CYS A 219 8.81 -3.69 -0.15
C CYS A 219 8.11 -3.07 -1.37
N ARG A 220 8.22 -1.76 -1.58
CA ARG A 220 7.54 -1.03 -2.67
C ARG A 220 8.52 -0.82 -3.81
N GLU A 221 8.53 -1.75 -4.76
CA GLU A 221 9.43 -1.73 -5.92
C GLU A 221 9.02 -0.71 -6.99
N GLU A 222 7.79 -0.17 -6.91
CA GLU A 222 7.34 0.90 -7.82
C GLU A 222 8.25 2.14 -7.77
N ILE A 223 9.02 2.33 -6.71
CA ILE A 223 10.02 3.41 -6.59
C ILE A 223 11.09 3.36 -7.67
N CYS A 224 11.38 2.15 -8.19
CA CYS A 224 12.39 1.97 -9.23
C CYS A 224 11.85 2.20 -10.64
N ARG A 225 10.52 2.29 -10.80
CA ARG A 225 9.86 2.48 -12.11
C ARG A 225 9.54 3.95 -12.36
N ASP A 226 9.11 4.66 -11.31
CA ASP A 226 8.48 5.98 -11.45
C ASP A 226 9.43 7.16 -11.13
N GLY A 227 10.71 7.05 -11.48
CA GLY A 227 11.71 8.11 -11.25
C GLY A 227 11.69 9.26 -12.28
N PRO A 228 12.38 10.38 -12.01
CA PRO A 228 13.12 10.67 -10.78
C PRO A 228 12.22 11.13 -9.62
N TRP A 229 12.65 10.87 -8.39
CA TRP A 229 11.98 11.25 -7.15
C TRP A 229 12.68 12.45 -6.49
N THR A 230 11.93 13.47 -6.12
CA THR A 230 12.44 14.56 -5.29
C THR A 230 12.62 14.05 -3.86
N LEU A 231 13.87 13.96 -3.39
CA LEU A 231 14.22 13.40 -2.09
C LEU A 231 14.30 14.48 -0.99
N PHE A 232 13.65 14.20 0.14
CA PHE A 232 13.74 14.99 1.36
C PHE A 232 14.26 14.11 2.51
N VAL A 233 15.36 14.53 3.13
CA VAL A 233 16.01 13.81 4.23
C VAL A 233 15.70 14.51 5.54
N GLN A 234 15.40 13.77 6.61
CA GLN A 234 15.13 14.39 7.91
C GLN A 234 16.39 15.09 8.45
N ALA A 235 16.27 16.38 8.75
CA ALA A 235 17.35 17.17 9.32
C ALA A 235 17.63 16.74 10.78
N PRO A 236 18.89 16.53 11.17
CA PRO A 236 19.24 16.12 12.52
C PRO A 236 19.10 17.26 13.54
N GLY A 237 18.84 16.91 14.81
CA GLY A 237 19.06 17.79 15.96
C GLY A 237 18.07 18.94 16.17
N GLY A 238 16.95 18.98 15.45
CA GLY A 238 15.92 20.00 15.61
C GLY A 238 14.82 19.62 16.61
N LYS A 239 14.35 20.58 17.43
CA LYS A 239 13.13 20.43 18.25
C LYS A 239 11.89 20.17 17.37
N LEU A 240 11.88 20.76 16.17
CA LEU A 240 10.85 20.54 15.16
C LEU A 240 11.43 19.67 14.06
N VAL A 241 10.65 18.67 13.63
CA VAL A 241 11.02 17.82 12.49
C VAL A 241 11.04 18.66 11.22
N ARG A 242 12.24 18.87 10.68
CA ARG A 242 12.50 19.54 9.40
C ARG A 242 13.14 18.55 8.43
N TYR A 243 13.07 18.86 7.14
CA TYR A 243 13.63 18.05 6.08
C TYR A 243 14.52 18.91 5.19
N ASP A 244 15.67 18.36 4.82
CA ASP A 244 16.61 18.94 3.86
C ASP A 244 16.30 18.41 2.45
N TYR A 245 16.21 19.30 1.47
CA TYR A 245 16.10 18.90 0.05
C TYR A 245 17.44 18.34 -0.42
N ALA A 246 17.45 17.08 -0.84
CA ALA A 246 18.67 16.37 -1.24
C ALA A 246 18.90 16.32 -2.75
N GLY A 247 17.87 16.57 -3.57
CA GLY A 247 17.93 16.51 -5.04
C GLY A 247 16.85 15.62 -5.65
N GLU A 248 17.05 15.29 -6.92
CA GLU A 248 16.23 14.36 -7.69
C GLU A 248 16.96 13.03 -7.82
N TYR A 249 16.30 11.92 -7.49
CA TYR A 249 16.91 10.62 -7.33
C TYR A 249 16.27 9.56 -8.23
N THR A 250 17.11 8.69 -8.79
CA THR A 250 16.67 7.43 -9.41
C THR A 250 16.88 6.29 -8.44
N CYS A 251 16.09 5.23 -8.57
CA CYS A 251 16.09 4.10 -7.66
C CYS A 251 16.32 2.80 -8.44
N GLN A 252 17.11 1.89 -7.90
CA GLN A 252 17.38 0.58 -8.47
C GLN A 252 17.40 -0.48 -7.37
N VAL A 253 16.71 -1.60 -7.57
CA VAL A 253 16.84 -2.76 -6.68
C VAL A 253 18.23 -3.37 -6.87
N VAL A 254 19.02 -3.45 -5.80
CA VAL A 254 20.39 -3.97 -5.80
C VAL A 254 20.56 -5.23 -4.95
N GLY A 255 19.47 -5.68 -4.32
CA GLY A 255 19.43 -6.90 -3.55
C GLY A 255 18.13 -7.05 -2.79
N THR A 256 18.04 -8.14 -2.04
CA THR A 256 16.96 -8.42 -1.12
C THR A 256 17.58 -8.85 0.19
N MET A 257 17.07 -8.31 1.30
CA MET A 257 17.54 -8.67 2.62
C MET A 257 17.31 -10.14 2.89
N THR A 258 18.33 -10.81 3.43
CA THR A 258 18.29 -12.23 3.79
C THR A 258 17.55 -12.45 5.12
N ALA A 259 17.18 -13.71 5.37
CA ALA A 259 16.58 -14.14 6.63
C ALA A 259 17.48 -13.81 7.84
N ASP A 260 18.79 -14.07 7.72
CA ASP A 260 19.78 -13.81 8.78
C ASP A 260 19.90 -12.31 9.07
N GLU A 261 19.95 -11.49 8.02
CA GLU A 261 19.97 -10.03 8.16
C GLU A 261 18.72 -9.50 8.85
N PHE A 262 17.54 -10.01 8.50
CA PHE A 262 16.30 -9.62 9.16
C PHE A 262 16.27 -10.07 10.62
N THR A 263 16.67 -11.32 10.88
CA THR A 263 16.68 -11.91 12.23
C THR A 263 17.59 -11.11 13.17
N GLY A 264 18.73 -10.65 12.65
CA GLY A 264 19.69 -9.79 13.36
C GLY A 264 19.24 -8.36 13.63
N GLN A 265 18.08 -7.92 13.12
CA GLN A 265 17.54 -6.58 13.40
C GLN A 265 17.00 -6.48 14.83
N ALA A 266 17.01 -5.24 15.35
CA ALA A 266 16.39 -4.93 16.63
C ALA A 266 14.88 -5.23 16.61
N LEU A 267 14.33 -5.70 17.73
CA LEU A 267 12.94 -6.15 17.81
C LEU A 267 11.94 -5.05 17.40
N ASN A 268 12.17 -3.81 17.80
CA ASN A 268 11.33 -2.66 17.41
C ASN A 268 11.28 -2.45 15.88
N VAL A 269 12.39 -2.66 15.17
CA VAL A 269 12.47 -2.56 13.71
C VAL A 269 11.64 -3.68 13.09
N LYS A 270 11.81 -4.91 13.56
CA LYS A 270 11.00 -6.07 13.12
C LYS A 270 9.50 -5.81 13.33
N LEU A 271 9.12 -5.39 14.54
CA LEU A 271 7.72 -5.06 14.88
C LEU A 271 7.15 -3.94 13.98
N SER A 272 7.95 -2.92 13.66
CA SER A 272 7.55 -1.82 12.77
C SER A 272 7.28 -2.30 11.33
N TRP A 273 8.09 -3.24 10.83
CA TRP A 273 7.87 -3.89 9.55
C TRP A 273 6.62 -4.77 9.55
N GLY A 274 6.45 -5.63 10.54
CA GLY A 274 5.24 -6.46 10.70
C GLY A 274 3.97 -5.61 10.74
N ASP A 275 3.98 -4.53 11.53
CA ASP A 275 2.87 -3.56 11.59
C ASP A 275 2.63 -2.86 10.25
N SER A 276 3.68 -2.51 9.52
CA SER A 276 3.56 -1.85 8.22
C SER A 276 2.89 -2.77 7.20
N VAL A 277 3.25 -4.05 7.16
CA VAL A 277 2.64 -5.05 6.27
C VAL A 277 1.16 -5.22 6.61
N LEU A 278 0.82 -5.42 7.88
CA LEU A 278 -0.57 -5.65 8.31
C LEU A 278 -1.49 -4.44 8.10
N LYS A 279 -1.00 -3.23 8.41
CA LYS A 279 -1.84 -2.01 8.38
C LYS A 279 -2.01 -1.43 6.98
N ARG A 280 -1.05 -1.60 6.07
CA ARG A 280 -1.02 -0.91 4.77
C ARG A 280 -1.77 -1.67 3.67
N ARG A 281 -3.09 -1.80 3.80
CA ARG A 281 -3.94 -2.51 2.82
C ARG A 281 -4.12 -1.80 1.47
N ARG A 282 -3.83 -0.49 1.40
CA ARG A 282 -4.06 0.32 0.18
C ARG A 282 -3.13 -0.06 -0.97
N HIS A 283 -1.90 -0.46 -0.68
CA HIS A 283 -0.91 -0.73 -1.73
C HIS A 283 -0.97 -2.19 -2.16
N LEU A 284 -0.91 -2.42 -3.47
CA LEU A 284 -0.98 -3.77 -4.05
C LEU A 284 0.10 -4.69 -3.50
N VAL A 285 1.35 -4.20 -3.37
CA VAL A 285 2.46 -5.05 -2.92
C VAL A 285 2.27 -5.59 -1.51
N TYR A 286 1.76 -4.79 -0.56
CA TYR A 286 1.46 -5.28 0.79
C TYR A 286 0.26 -6.25 0.80
N ARG A 287 -0.70 -6.12 -0.12
CA ARG A 287 -1.80 -7.09 -0.26
C ARG A 287 -1.28 -8.43 -0.79
N GLN A 288 -0.41 -8.41 -1.80
CA GLN A 288 0.22 -9.62 -2.35
C GLN A 288 1.12 -10.30 -1.31
N LEU A 289 1.89 -9.52 -0.56
CA LEU A 289 2.73 -10.01 0.54
C LEU A 289 1.88 -10.75 1.60
N ARG A 290 0.78 -10.14 2.04
CA ARG A 290 -0.16 -10.78 2.98
C ARG A 290 -0.82 -12.01 2.40
N ALA A 291 -1.22 -11.98 1.13
CA ALA A 291 -1.81 -13.12 0.45
C ALA A 291 -0.86 -14.33 0.46
N ARG A 292 0.42 -14.13 0.13
CA ARG A 292 1.44 -15.19 0.18
C ARG A 292 1.59 -15.78 1.58
N ILE A 293 1.76 -14.94 2.60
CA ILE A 293 1.92 -15.39 4.00
C ILE A 293 0.68 -16.15 4.48
N ALA A 294 -0.52 -15.64 4.19
CA ALA A 294 -1.77 -16.30 4.58
C ALA A 294 -1.94 -17.66 3.88
N LEU A 295 -1.61 -17.74 2.59
CA LEU A 295 -1.70 -18.98 1.83
C LEU A 295 -0.70 -20.02 2.33
N ARG A 296 0.57 -19.66 2.54
CA ARG A 296 1.57 -20.59 3.10
C ARG A 296 1.14 -21.11 4.48
N LYS A 297 0.61 -20.23 5.34
CA LYS A 297 0.07 -20.63 6.64
C LYS A 297 -1.08 -21.63 6.56
N ARG A 298 -1.97 -21.50 5.56
CA ARG A 298 -3.14 -22.38 5.39
C ARG A 298 -2.81 -23.67 4.66
N LEU A 299 -1.98 -23.61 3.63
CA LEU A 299 -1.70 -24.71 2.72
C LEU A 299 -0.48 -25.54 3.14
N GLY A 300 0.50 -24.93 3.82
CA GLY A 300 1.79 -25.56 4.13
C GLY A 300 2.79 -25.56 2.97
N ASP A 301 2.36 -25.21 1.75
CA ASP A 301 3.16 -25.24 0.52
C ASP A 301 3.29 -23.85 -0.14
N GLU A 302 4.18 -23.74 -1.14
CA GLU A 302 4.35 -22.52 -1.94
C GLU A 302 3.11 -22.25 -2.81
N PRO A 303 2.43 -21.10 -2.66
CA PRO A 303 1.19 -20.83 -3.39
C PRO A 303 1.43 -20.54 -4.86
N THR A 304 0.50 -20.99 -5.69
CA THR A 304 0.47 -20.67 -7.13
C THR A 304 0.10 -19.20 -7.37
N LYS A 305 0.49 -18.65 -8.53
CA LYS A 305 0.19 -17.24 -8.90
C LYS A 305 -1.32 -16.94 -8.87
N ASP A 306 -2.15 -17.87 -9.32
CA ASP A 306 -3.61 -17.71 -9.34
C ASP A 306 -4.21 -17.67 -7.94
N GLN A 307 -3.70 -18.50 -7.02
CA GLN A 307 -4.10 -18.47 -5.61
C GLN A 307 -3.71 -17.13 -4.97
N ILE A 308 -2.50 -16.64 -5.23
CA ILE A 308 -2.04 -15.33 -4.72
C ILE A 308 -2.94 -14.21 -5.25
N GLN A 309 -3.28 -14.21 -6.54
CA GLN A 309 -4.12 -13.18 -7.14
C GLN A 309 -5.53 -13.19 -6.52
N LYS A 310 -6.18 -14.35 -6.43
CA LYS A 310 -7.50 -14.50 -5.80
C LYS A 310 -7.48 -14.01 -4.34
N GLU A 311 -6.48 -14.42 -3.56
CA GLU A 311 -6.33 -13.99 -2.17
C GLU A 311 -6.01 -12.49 -2.04
N THR A 312 -5.28 -11.92 -3.01
CA THR A 312 -4.98 -10.48 -3.07
C THR A 312 -6.24 -9.64 -3.30
N GLU A 313 -7.16 -10.15 -4.13
CA GLU A 313 -8.46 -9.54 -4.40
C GLU A 313 -9.36 -9.57 -3.15
N LEU A 314 -9.43 -10.72 -2.46
CA LEU A 314 -10.14 -10.83 -1.17
C LEU A 314 -9.57 -9.84 -0.13
N ASN A 315 -8.25 -9.71 -0.06
CA ASN A 315 -7.58 -8.76 0.83
C ASN A 315 -7.88 -7.27 0.55
N ARG A 316 -8.46 -6.94 -0.61
CA ARG A 316 -8.95 -5.59 -0.91
C ARG A 316 -10.16 -5.22 -0.06
N GLU A 317 -10.99 -6.21 0.29
CA GLU A 317 -12.22 -5.99 1.03
C GLU A 317 -11.92 -5.70 2.50
N LYS A 318 -12.50 -4.62 3.04
CA LYS A 318 -12.29 -4.23 4.44
C LYS A 318 -12.81 -5.28 5.43
N ALA A 319 -13.85 -6.03 5.03
CA ALA A 319 -14.45 -7.08 5.83
C ALA A 319 -13.57 -8.33 5.92
N TYR A 320 -12.70 -8.55 4.93
CA TYR A 320 -11.83 -9.73 4.90
C TYR A 320 -10.78 -9.66 6.02
N LYS A 321 -10.81 -10.70 6.85
CA LYS A 321 -9.82 -10.98 7.88
C LYS A 321 -9.05 -12.24 7.46
N ASP A 322 -7.83 -12.04 7.01
CA ASP A 322 -6.88 -13.10 6.66
C ASP A 322 -6.40 -13.91 7.88
N GLY A 323 -6.73 -13.47 9.10
CA GLY A 323 -6.28 -14.14 10.33
C GLY A 323 -4.77 -14.01 10.57
N LEU A 324 -4.08 -13.14 9.81
CA LEU A 324 -2.66 -12.91 9.98
C LEU A 324 -2.39 -12.09 11.24
N THR A 325 -1.52 -12.63 12.08
CA THR A 325 -0.95 -11.94 13.23
C THR A 325 0.36 -11.27 12.84
N ARG A 326 0.89 -10.43 13.73
CA ARG A 326 2.21 -9.82 13.53
C ARG A 326 3.30 -10.89 13.48
N ASP A 327 3.21 -11.88 14.37
CA ASP A 327 4.21 -12.94 14.50
C ASP A 327 4.25 -13.84 13.27
N ASP A 328 3.11 -14.06 12.59
CA ASP A 328 3.09 -14.76 11.30
C ASP A 328 3.93 -14.03 10.24
N VAL A 329 3.81 -12.69 10.19
CA VAL A 329 4.57 -11.85 9.26
C VAL A 329 6.05 -11.86 9.63
N LEU A 330 6.40 -11.71 10.90
CA LEU A 330 7.79 -11.74 11.33
C LEU A 330 8.42 -13.11 11.05
N GLY A 331 7.73 -14.19 11.39
CA GLY A 331 8.19 -15.54 11.13
C GLY A 331 8.42 -15.81 9.64
N ALA A 332 7.58 -15.26 8.74
CA ALA A 332 7.80 -15.39 7.30
C ALA A 332 9.11 -14.72 6.84
N PHE A 333 9.45 -13.53 7.36
CA PHE A 333 10.73 -12.88 7.07
C PHE A 333 11.92 -13.60 7.73
N GLU A 334 11.78 -14.05 8.98
CA GLU A 334 12.84 -14.77 9.70
C GLU A 334 13.14 -16.15 9.08
N ARG A 335 12.17 -16.78 8.43
CA ARG A 335 12.37 -18.02 7.63
C ARG A 335 12.86 -17.76 6.21
N GLY A 336 12.88 -16.51 5.75
CA GLY A 336 13.26 -16.15 4.38
C GLY A 336 12.22 -16.45 3.30
N GLU A 337 10.97 -16.71 3.69
CA GLU A 337 9.83 -16.87 2.75
C GLU A 337 9.46 -15.54 2.09
N GLU A 338 9.75 -14.44 2.77
CA GLU A 338 9.57 -13.08 2.31
C GLU A 338 10.84 -12.27 2.55
N GLY A 339 11.08 -11.27 1.69
CA GLY A 339 12.26 -10.41 1.75
C GLY A 339 11.91 -8.94 1.62
N ILE A 340 12.79 -8.08 2.12
CA ILE A 340 12.69 -6.62 1.92
C ILE A 340 13.72 -6.23 0.88
N SER A 341 13.27 -5.59 -0.20
CA SER A 341 14.15 -5.16 -1.26
C SER A 341 15.09 -4.06 -0.74
N ILE A 342 16.38 -4.21 -1.07
CA ILE A 342 17.42 -3.22 -0.83
C ILE A 342 17.53 -2.40 -2.12
N VAL A 343 17.19 -1.12 -2.01
CA VAL A 343 17.09 -0.21 -3.15
C VAL A 343 18.18 0.83 -3.06
N ARG A 344 19.11 0.81 -4.02
CA ARG A 344 20.09 1.88 -4.19
C ARG A 344 19.38 3.09 -4.78
N ILE A 345 19.66 4.26 -4.20
CA ILE A 345 19.20 5.53 -4.72
C ILE A 345 20.40 6.41 -5.09
N GLU A 346 20.35 6.97 -6.29
CA GLU A 346 21.42 7.79 -6.87
C GLU A 346 20.87 9.15 -7.27
N CYS A 347 21.60 10.21 -6.97
CA CYS A 347 21.20 11.55 -7.36
C CYS A 347 21.37 11.70 -8.88
N ALA A 348 20.25 11.92 -9.57
CA ALA A 348 20.23 12.20 -10.99
C ALA A 348 20.56 13.68 -11.26
N SER A 349 20.01 14.58 -10.46
CA SER A 349 20.26 16.02 -10.56
C SER A 349 19.91 16.75 -9.27
N TYR A 350 20.40 17.99 -9.14
CA TYR A 350 20.02 18.89 -8.05
C TYR A 350 19.55 20.22 -8.66
N SER A 351 18.30 20.61 -8.41
CA SER A 351 17.75 21.86 -8.95
C SER A 351 17.79 22.97 -7.91
N HIS A 352 18.61 24.00 -8.17
CA HIS A 352 18.65 25.20 -7.34
C HIS A 352 17.34 25.98 -7.37
N GLU A 353 16.61 25.92 -8.48
CA GLU A 353 15.28 26.55 -8.60
C GLU A 353 14.26 25.89 -7.68
N LYS A 354 14.19 24.54 -7.69
CA LYS A 354 13.35 23.79 -6.75
C LYS A 354 13.75 24.08 -5.31
N ALA A 355 15.05 24.08 -5.01
CA ALA A 355 15.57 24.42 -3.70
C ALA A 355 15.05 25.80 -3.22
N ARG A 356 15.14 26.84 -4.07
CA ARG A 356 14.59 28.17 -3.76
C ARG A 356 13.07 28.14 -3.59
N ALA A 357 12.34 27.43 -4.45
CA ALA A 357 10.89 27.31 -4.35
C ALA A 357 10.43 26.61 -3.05
N TYR A 358 11.20 25.64 -2.55
CA TYR A 358 10.97 24.99 -1.26
C TYR A 358 11.29 25.92 -0.09
N ALA A 359 12.37 26.71 -0.16
CA ALA A 359 12.69 27.71 0.85
C ALA A 359 11.61 28.79 0.94
N GLU A 360 11.09 29.26 -0.19
CA GLU A 360 9.97 30.19 -0.26
C GLU A 360 8.69 29.58 0.33
N ALA A 361 8.37 28.33 0.00
CA ALA A 361 7.25 27.61 0.58
C ALA A 361 7.32 27.59 2.12
N GLN A 362 8.52 27.37 2.67
CA GLN A 362 8.73 27.38 4.10
C GLN A 362 8.52 28.75 4.72
N LYS A 363 9.02 29.81 4.08
CA LYS A 363 8.81 31.20 4.54
C LYS A 363 7.33 31.56 4.57
N ASN A 364 6.58 31.20 3.52
CA ASN A 364 5.15 31.48 3.42
C ASN A 364 4.36 30.73 4.51
N SER A 365 4.69 29.47 4.76
CA SER A 365 4.07 28.67 5.84
C SER A 365 4.34 29.27 7.23
N GLU A 366 5.57 29.71 7.49
CA GLU A 366 5.93 30.36 8.76
C GLU A 366 5.27 31.73 8.92
N ALA A 367 5.12 32.51 7.84
CA ALA A 367 4.40 33.78 7.85
C ALA A 367 2.93 33.57 8.20
N ALA A 368 2.26 32.60 7.54
CA ALA A 368 0.88 32.25 7.83
C ALA A 368 0.68 31.80 9.31
N GLU A 369 1.64 31.06 9.88
CA GLU A 369 1.59 30.69 11.30
C GLU A 369 1.70 31.88 12.25
N ARG A 370 2.47 32.90 11.90
CA ARG A 370 2.59 34.13 12.70
C ARG A 370 1.31 34.96 12.63
N GLU A 371 0.71 35.06 11.45
CA GLU A 371 -0.55 35.79 11.24
C GLU A 371 -1.75 35.12 11.93
N GLU A 372 -1.83 33.78 11.92
CA GLU A 372 -2.88 33.06 12.63
C GLU A 372 -2.81 33.26 14.16
N GLY A 373 -1.63 33.58 14.69
CA GLY A 373 -1.38 33.97 16.07
C GLY A 373 -1.84 32.97 17.14
N PRO A 374 -1.59 33.26 18.43
CA PRO A 374 -2.11 32.46 19.54
C PRO A 374 -3.64 32.59 19.72
N ALA A 375 -4.32 33.37 18.87
CA ALA A 375 -5.74 33.68 18.99
C ALA A 375 -6.64 32.42 18.94
N ARG A 376 -6.21 31.36 18.23
CA ARG A 376 -6.97 30.11 18.14
C ARG A 376 -6.94 29.26 19.41
N THR A 377 -5.92 29.36 20.25
CA THR A 377 -5.82 28.52 21.47
C THR A 377 -6.75 28.94 22.61
N ARG A 378 -7.33 30.16 22.59
CA ARG A 378 -8.17 30.66 23.70
C ARG A 378 -9.66 30.32 23.63
N LYS A 379 -10.21 29.86 22.50
CA LYS A 379 -11.67 29.71 22.33
C LYS A 379 -12.27 28.34 22.66
N LYS A 380 -11.48 27.32 23.05
CA LYS A 380 -12.00 25.96 23.28
C LYS A 380 -12.29 25.59 24.75
N GLY A 381 -12.26 26.57 25.67
CA GLY A 381 -12.32 26.30 27.12
C GLY A 381 -13.59 26.72 27.88
N LYS A 382 -14.63 27.30 27.27
CA LYS A 382 -15.71 27.97 28.05
C LYS A 382 -17.14 27.43 27.94
N ASN A 383 -17.43 26.31 27.28
CA ASN A 383 -18.84 25.89 27.07
C ASN A 383 -19.24 24.51 27.62
N THR A 384 -18.74 24.08 28.79
CA THR A 384 -19.16 22.78 29.37
C THR A 384 -19.29 22.75 30.90
N VAL A 385 -19.71 23.85 31.55
CA VAL A 385 -19.92 23.86 33.02
C VAL A 385 -21.31 24.38 33.45
N LEU A 386 -22.29 24.54 32.56
CA LEU A 386 -23.59 25.12 32.93
C LEU A 386 -24.78 24.25 32.51
N GLN A 387 -24.84 22.97 32.94
CA GLN A 387 -26.08 22.16 32.88
C GLN A 387 -26.23 21.08 33.99
N HIS A 388 -25.55 21.18 35.15
CA HIS A 388 -25.72 20.15 36.22
C HIS A 388 -25.89 20.72 37.64
N ALA A 389 -26.59 21.85 37.79
CA ALA A 389 -26.93 22.42 39.10
C ALA A 389 -28.42 22.83 39.15
N VAL A 390 -29.33 21.89 38.89
CA VAL A 390 -30.73 21.96 39.36
C VAL A 390 -31.15 20.53 39.66
N GLY A 391 -31.31 20.18 40.93
CA GLY A 391 -31.81 18.86 41.35
C GLY A 391 -31.14 18.30 42.60
N LEU A 392 -31.11 19.05 43.70
CA LEU A 392 -30.85 18.51 45.03
C LEU A 392 -31.56 19.40 46.05
N VAL A 393 -32.83 19.09 46.26
CA VAL A 393 -33.66 19.61 47.35
C VAL A 393 -34.49 18.44 47.85
N GLU A 394 -34.22 18.06 49.11
CA GLU A 394 -35.13 17.43 50.10
C GLU A 394 -35.65 16.00 49.75
N ASP A 395 -35.87 15.06 50.66
CA ASP A 395 -36.01 15.10 52.10
C ASP A 395 -36.03 13.67 52.69
N THR A 396 -35.95 13.61 54.02
CA THR A 396 -36.46 12.57 54.94
C THR A 396 -35.64 11.31 55.30
N ARG A 397 -35.05 11.43 56.52
CA ARG A 397 -34.95 10.45 57.61
C ARG A 397 -36.08 9.40 57.70
N ARG A 398 -35.72 8.15 58.06
CA ARG A 398 -36.25 7.33 59.19
C ARG A 398 -35.59 5.93 59.14
N THR A 399 -34.82 5.49 60.15
CA THR A 399 -35.21 4.84 61.42
C THR A 399 -35.31 3.31 61.33
N ALA A 400 -34.38 2.66 62.05
CA ALA A 400 -34.50 1.44 62.89
C ALA A 400 -34.78 0.03 62.31
N LEU A 401 -33.88 -0.89 62.74
CA LEU A 401 -34.11 -2.17 63.43
C LEU A 401 -35.03 -3.26 62.84
N SER A 402 -34.48 -4.48 62.90
CA SER A 402 -35.12 -5.74 63.33
C SER A 402 -35.53 -6.79 62.26
N SER A 403 -34.90 -7.96 62.42
CA SER A 403 -35.50 -9.32 62.44
C SER A 403 -36.13 -9.95 61.19
N ALA A 404 -35.43 -11.01 60.74
CA ALA A 404 -35.89 -12.38 60.49
C ALA A 404 -37.03 -12.71 59.49
N HIS A 405 -36.83 -13.88 58.85
CA HIS A 405 -37.75 -14.76 58.09
C HIS A 405 -37.80 -14.62 56.56
N GLY A 406 -37.23 -15.65 55.90
CA GLY A 406 -38.01 -16.51 54.98
C GLY A 406 -38.09 -16.14 53.50
N PRO A 407 -37.84 -17.09 52.55
CA PRO A 407 -37.98 -16.92 51.09
C PRO A 407 -39.47 -17.09 50.66
N PRO A 408 -39.93 -16.92 49.40
CA PRO A 408 -39.21 -17.17 48.14
C PRO A 408 -39.59 -16.31 46.89
N ALA A 409 -38.92 -16.65 45.78
CA ALA A 409 -39.41 -16.66 44.40
C ALA A 409 -39.67 -15.34 43.61
N ALA A 410 -39.06 -15.37 42.42
CA ALA A 410 -39.54 -14.85 41.14
C ALA A 410 -39.22 -13.39 40.73
N SER A 411 -38.84 -13.29 39.45
CA SER A 411 -38.79 -12.12 38.56
C SER A 411 -37.51 -11.26 38.54
N SER A 412 -36.50 -11.72 37.78
CA SER A 412 -35.46 -10.84 37.24
C SER A 412 -35.95 -10.19 35.94
N SER A 413 -36.61 -9.03 36.06
CA SER A 413 -36.76 -8.08 34.95
C SER A 413 -35.54 -7.16 34.91
N THR A 414 -34.85 -7.16 33.77
CA THR A 414 -33.67 -6.32 33.50
C THR A 414 -34.13 -5.12 32.66
N PRO A 415 -33.87 -3.86 33.03
CA PRO A 415 -34.03 -2.75 32.09
C PRO A 415 -32.66 -2.45 31.44
N MET A 416 -32.47 -2.89 30.20
CA MET A 416 -31.32 -2.47 29.39
C MET A 416 -31.68 -1.29 28.49
N ARG A 417 -31.01 -0.18 28.80
CA ARG A 417 -30.15 0.58 27.87
C ARG A 417 -30.84 1.44 26.80
N SER A 418 -31.09 2.68 27.20
CA SER A 418 -31.21 3.85 26.33
C SER A 418 -30.01 3.97 25.37
N THR A 419 -30.27 3.83 24.08
CA THR A 419 -29.36 4.11 22.96
C THR A 419 -29.49 5.58 22.58
N ARG A 420 -28.60 6.42 23.11
CA ARG A 420 -28.43 7.79 22.59
C ARG A 420 -27.56 7.75 21.34
N GLU A 421 -28.24 7.67 20.19
CA GLU A 421 -27.65 7.87 18.86
C GLU A 421 -26.92 9.21 18.80
N ARG A 422 -25.59 9.15 18.61
CA ARG A 422 -24.77 10.32 18.30
C ARG A 422 -24.45 10.25 16.81
N LYS A 423 -25.32 10.88 16.00
CA LYS A 423 -25.08 11.12 14.56
C LYS A 423 -23.79 11.95 14.42
N LYS A 424 -22.68 11.30 14.11
CA LYS A 424 -21.48 11.95 13.58
C LYS A 424 -21.63 11.98 12.07
N THR A 425 -22.04 13.12 11.54
CA THR A 425 -22.00 13.42 10.11
C THR A 425 -20.53 13.51 9.69
N TYR A 426 -19.99 12.41 9.17
CA TYR A 426 -18.78 12.47 8.36
C TYR A 426 -19.20 12.79 6.94
N LYS A 427 -18.78 13.96 6.45
CA LYS A 427 -18.91 14.33 5.04
C LYS A 427 -17.93 13.45 4.26
N VAL A 428 -18.43 12.32 3.76
CA VAL A 428 -17.73 11.45 2.82
C VAL A 428 -17.73 12.18 1.48
N LEU A 429 -16.61 12.83 1.14
CA LEU A 429 -16.32 13.20 -0.24
C LEU A 429 -15.83 11.92 -0.94
N GLN A 430 -16.76 11.20 -1.55
CA GLN A 430 -16.45 10.34 -2.70
C GLN A 430 -16.33 11.30 -3.88
N MET A 431 -15.13 11.40 -4.45
CA MET A 431 -14.96 11.96 -5.78
C MET A 431 -14.60 10.80 -6.71
N GLU A 432 -15.49 10.60 -7.67
CA GLU A 432 -15.29 9.81 -8.87
C GLU A 432 -14.10 10.39 -9.65
N GLU A 433 -13.15 9.53 -9.99
CA GLU A 433 -12.01 9.85 -10.84
C GLU A 433 -12.47 9.65 -12.29
N GLN A 434 -12.83 10.75 -12.97
CA GLN A 434 -12.91 10.80 -14.43
C GLN A 434 -11.50 11.10 -14.96
N GLU A 435 -10.83 10.09 -15.54
CA GLU A 435 -9.62 10.31 -16.33
C GLU A 435 -10.02 10.69 -17.76
N SER A 436 -9.59 11.88 -18.20
CA SER A 436 -9.70 12.37 -19.58
C SER A 436 -8.29 12.69 -20.10
N SER A 437 -8.12 12.32 -21.38
CA SER A 437 -6.93 12.15 -22.25
C SER A 437 -6.05 13.39 -22.52
N PRO A 438 -5.19 13.41 -23.57
CA PRO A 438 -4.06 12.53 -23.91
C PRO A 438 -2.73 13.31 -24.04
N LEU A 439 -1.59 12.59 -23.98
CA LEU A 439 -0.26 13.14 -24.31
C LEU A 439 -0.02 13.12 -25.83
N THR A 440 0.44 14.26 -26.33
CA THR A 440 0.95 14.48 -27.69
C THR A 440 2.24 13.69 -27.93
N SER A 441 2.29 12.99 -29.06
CA SER A 441 3.50 12.37 -29.60
C SER A 441 4.01 13.26 -30.74
N GLU A 442 5.23 13.78 -30.61
CA GLU A 442 6.01 14.29 -31.73
C GLU A 442 7.31 13.49 -31.76
N ASN A 443 7.33 12.50 -32.65
CA ASN A 443 8.53 11.77 -33.02
C ASN A 443 8.45 11.59 -34.55
N GLU A 444 8.67 12.69 -35.28
CA GLU A 444 8.77 12.69 -36.73
C GLU A 444 9.90 13.63 -37.16
N LEU A 445 11.14 13.15 -37.05
CA LEU A 445 12.28 13.81 -37.70
C LEU A 445 13.42 12.80 -37.93
N ASP A 446 13.22 11.88 -38.87
CA ASP A 446 14.33 11.09 -39.44
C ASP A 446 13.99 10.46 -40.80
N LYS A 447 13.51 11.27 -41.73
CA LYS A 447 13.47 10.94 -43.17
C LYS A 447 13.71 12.19 -44.00
N ARG A 448 14.99 12.54 -44.23
CA ARG A 448 15.45 13.39 -45.36
C ARG A 448 16.97 13.61 -45.33
N ILE A 449 17.77 12.56 -45.55
CA ILE A 449 19.09 12.69 -46.18
C ILE A 449 19.32 11.45 -47.06
N SER A 450 18.89 11.53 -48.32
CA SER A 450 19.37 10.77 -49.48
C SER A 450 18.63 11.30 -50.70
N ASN A 451 19.17 12.38 -51.25
CA ASN A 451 19.14 12.78 -52.67
C ASN A 451 20.12 13.91 -52.86
#